data_AF-A0A660YE84-F1
#
_entry.id   AF-A0A660YE84-F1
#
_cell.length_a   1.000
_cell.length_b   1.000
_cell.length_c   1.000
_cell.angle_alpha   90.00
_cell.angle_beta   90.00
_cell.angle_gamma   90.00
#
_symmetry.space_group_name_H-M   'P 1'
#
loop_
_entity.id
_entity.type
_entity.pdbx_description
1 polymer ?
#
loop_
_entity_poly.entity_id
_entity_poly.type
_entity_poly.pdbx_seq_one_letter_code
_entity_poly.pdbx_strand_id
1 'polypeptide(L)'
;MSNEPTGQSVVVLPIFARHDTFHPRYGWLMKGFDKADEDNSVFSKESAPIVFGVGKNMVKAIRYWCIAFRIIEESKDNGKYVYKPTAFAEKLLKNDGWDPFLEDPASLWLLHWNLFKSPCYAPAWYYITQSV
;
A
#
# COMPACT_ATOMS: atom_id res chain seq x y z
N MET A 1 9.66 -38.40 -8.47
CA MET A 1 9.28 -37.12 -9.10
C MET A 1 7.97 -36.68 -8.47
N SER A 2 8.06 -35.86 -7.44
CA SER A 2 6.91 -35.23 -6.78
C SER A 2 6.41 -34.09 -7.64
N ASN A 3 5.14 -34.15 -8.06
CA ASN A 3 4.46 -33.03 -8.69
C ASN A 3 4.26 -31.93 -7.64
N GLU A 4 5.19 -30.98 -7.59
CA GLU A 4 4.98 -29.66 -6.99
C GLU A 4 3.88 -28.94 -7.79
N PRO A 5 2.81 -28.42 -7.17
CA PRO A 5 1.84 -27.60 -7.88
C PRO A 5 2.48 -26.23 -8.16
N THR A 6 3.13 -26.11 -9.32
CA THR A 6 3.61 -24.84 -9.86
C THR A 6 2.42 -23.93 -10.17
N GLY A 7 2.17 -22.96 -9.30
CA GLY A 7 1.26 -21.84 -9.53
C GLY A 7 0.35 -21.57 -8.34
N GLN A 8 0.83 -20.86 -7.33
CA GLN A 8 -0.07 -20.26 -6.34
C GLN A 8 -1.00 -19.29 -7.08
N SER A 9 -2.30 -19.59 -7.10
CA SER A 9 -3.31 -18.68 -7.62
C SER A 9 -3.32 -17.41 -6.79
N VAL A 10 -3.24 -16.25 -7.46
CA VAL A 10 -3.35 -14.96 -6.78
C VAL A 10 -4.77 -14.84 -6.21
N VAL A 11 -4.88 -14.64 -4.90
CA VAL A 11 -6.16 -14.37 -4.24
C VAL A 11 -6.49 -12.90 -4.46
N VAL A 12 -7.49 -12.62 -5.29
CA VAL A 12 -7.94 -11.26 -5.58
C VAL A 12 -9.12 -10.92 -4.67
N LEU A 13 -8.98 -9.88 -3.84
CA LEU A 13 -10.04 -9.47 -2.93
C LEU A 13 -11.09 -8.61 -3.65
N PRO A 14 -12.39 -8.74 -3.31
CA PRO A 14 -13.46 -7.94 -3.93
C PRO A 14 -13.52 -6.52 -3.36
N ILE A 15 -12.41 -5.79 -3.47
CA ILE A 15 -12.22 -4.43 -2.96
C ILE A 15 -12.31 -3.46 -4.14
N PHE A 16 -13.44 -2.76 -4.25
CA PHE A 16 -13.68 -1.79 -5.32
C PHE A 16 -13.90 -0.40 -4.73
N ALA A 17 -13.53 0.62 -5.50
CA ALA A 17 -13.78 2.05 -5.23
C ALA A 17 -13.27 2.60 -3.87
N ARG A 18 -12.44 1.88 -3.11
CA ARG A 18 -11.89 2.35 -1.82
C ARG A 18 -10.92 3.52 -1.93
N HIS A 19 -10.49 3.85 -3.14
CA HIS A 19 -9.66 5.01 -3.44
C HIS A 19 -10.48 6.28 -3.77
N ASP A 20 -11.82 6.25 -3.69
CA ASP A 20 -12.70 7.41 -3.97
C ASP A 20 -12.30 8.15 -5.26
N THR A 21 -12.06 7.40 -6.35
CA THR A 21 -11.57 7.85 -7.67
C THR A 21 -10.17 8.49 -7.73
N PHE A 22 -9.47 8.64 -6.61
CA PHE A 22 -8.09 9.13 -6.59
C PHE A 22 -7.09 8.06 -7.06
N HIS A 23 -6.31 8.38 -8.10
CA HIS A 23 -5.12 7.63 -8.48
C HIS A 23 -3.96 7.87 -7.48
N PRO A 24 -2.95 6.99 -7.41
CA PRO A 24 -1.74 7.24 -6.61
C PRO A 24 -1.07 8.53 -7.07
N ARG A 25 -0.59 9.35 -6.12
CA ARG A 25 0.15 10.58 -6.44
C ARG A 25 1.55 10.52 -5.88
N TYR A 26 2.46 11.25 -6.51
CA TYR A 26 3.83 11.40 -6.02
C TYR A 26 3.84 11.84 -4.54
N GLY A 27 4.71 11.21 -3.75
CA GLY A 27 4.84 11.45 -2.32
C GLY A 27 3.73 10.88 -1.43
N TRP A 28 2.63 10.33 -1.96
CA TRP A 28 1.57 9.75 -1.11
C TRP A 28 2.02 8.49 -0.39
N LEU A 29 2.76 7.61 -1.06
CA LEU A 29 3.28 6.37 -0.46
C LEU A 29 4.31 6.67 0.62
N MET A 30 5.27 7.57 0.33
CA MET A 30 6.26 8.04 1.29
C MET A 30 5.59 8.70 2.51
N LYS A 31 4.65 9.62 2.29
CA LYS A 31 3.89 10.25 3.37
C LYS A 31 3.10 9.23 4.21
N GLY A 32 2.52 8.22 3.57
CA GLY A 32 1.82 7.13 4.25
C GLY A 32 2.75 6.26 5.10
N PHE A 33 3.95 5.98 4.60
CA PHE A 33 5.02 5.29 5.33
C PHE A 33 5.47 6.11 6.54
N ASP A 34 5.94 7.34 6.33
CA ASP A 34 6.48 8.20 7.39
C ASP A 34 5.49 8.37 8.55
N LYS A 35 4.22 8.65 8.21
CA LYS A 35 3.19 8.88 9.22
C LYS A 35 2.77 7.62 9.95
N ALA A 36 2.81 6.46 9.31
CA ALA A 36 2.54 5.19 9.97
C ALA A 36 3.72 4.73 10.86
N ASP A 37 4.95 5.06 10.46
CA ASP A 37 6.17 4.80 11.25
C ASP A 37 6.19 5.66 12.53
N GLU A 38 5.84 6.95 12.41
CA GLU A 38 5.71 7.87 13.55
C GLU A 38 4.56 7.48 14.49
N ASP A 39 3.40 7.11 13.94
CA ASP A 39 2.18 6.83 14.69
C ASP A 39 1.32 5.78 14.00
N ASN A 40 1.35 4.56 14.54
CA ASN A 40 0.61 3.43 13.97
C ASN A 40 -0.92 3.60 13.98
N SER A 41 -1.46 4.60 14.67
CA SER A 41 -2.89 4.88 14.71
C SER A 41 -3.30 6.06 13.82
N VAL A 42 -2.35 6.66 13.09
CA VAL A 42 -2.53 7.96 12.41
C VAL A 42 -3.74 7.99 11.47
N PHE A 43 -3.99 6.91 10.72
CA PHE A 43 -5.12 6.84 9.78
C PHE A 43 -6.48 6.68 10.46
N SER A 44 -6.51 6.32 11.75
CA SER A 44 -7.74 6.19 12.55
C SER A 44 -8.09 7.48 13.31
N LYS A 45 -7.18 8.46 13.36
CA LYS A 45 -7.38 9.70 14.11
C LYS A 45 -8.25 10.69 13.35
N GLU A 46 -9.06 11.45 14.09
CA GLU A 46 -9.84 12.57 13.52
C GLU A 46 -8.93 13.67 12.96
N SER A 47 -7.72 13.81 13.51
CA SER A 47 -6.70 14.76 13.05
C SER A 47 -5.97 14.32 11.77
N ALA A 48 -6.24 13.13 11.23
CA ALA A 48 -5.53 12.62 10.05
C ALA A 48 -5.52 13.60 8.85
N PRO A 49 -6.63 14.29 8.49
CA PRO A 49 -6.60 15.28 7.41
C PRO A 49 -5.56 16.40 7.63
N ILE A 50 -5.41 16.86 8.87
CA ILE A 50 -4.45 17.90 9.27
C ILE A 50 -3.03 17.33 9.19
N VAL A 51 -2.80 16.14 9.77
CA VAL A 51 -1.48 15.48 9.80
C VAL A 51 -0.96 15.18 8.39
N PHE A 52 -1.83 14.70 7.50
CA PHE A 52 -1.47 14.41 6.11
C PHE A 52 -1.48 15.67 5.21
N GLY A 53 -2.09 16.76 5.68
CA GLY A 53 -2.27 18.00 4.91
C GLY A 53 -3.18 17.82 3.69
N VAL A 54 -4.21 16.97 3.79
CA VAL A 54 -5.12 16.65 2.67
C VAL A 54 -6.56 16.46 3.16
N GLY A 55 -7.52 16.42 2.24
CA GLY A 55 -8.93 16.16 2.59
C GLY A 55 -9.18 14.74 3.12
N LYS A 56 -10.26 14.56 3.90
CA LYS A 56 -10.65 13.26 4.50
C LYS A 56 -10.71 12.10 3.51
N ASN A 57 -11.23 12.32 2.30
CA ASN A 57 -11.31 11.27 1.27
C ASN A 57 -9.93 10.93 0.68
N MET A 58 -9.03 11.92 0.59
CA MET A 58 -7.64 11.68 0.18
C MET A 58 -6.90 10.86 1.23
N VAL A 59 -7.13 11.07 2.54
CA VAL A 59 -6.55 10.20 3.58
C VAL A 59 -6.97 8.74 3.38
N LYS A 60 -8.25 8.48 3.08
CA LYS A 60 -8.74 7.13 2.78
C LYS A 60 -8.04 6.53 1.55
N ALA A 61 -7.87 7.33 0.49
CA ALA A 61 -7.18 6.91 -0.72
C ALA A 61 -5.69 6.62 -0.46
N ILE A 62 -4.99 7.47 0.29
CA ILE A 62 -3.60 7.26 0.70
C ILE A 62 -3.49 5.93 1.44
N ARG A 63 -4.34 5.71 2.46
CA ARG A 63 -4.35 4.44 3.21
C ARG A 63 -4.55 3.24 2.28
N TYR A 64 -5.55 3.30 1.40
CA TYR A 64 -5.82 2.22 0.44
C TYR A 64 -4.61 1.94 -0.43
N TRP A 65 -3.99 2.97 -1.03
CA TRP A 65 -2.83 2.78 -1.90
C TRP A 65 -1.63 2.25 -1.15
N CYS A 66 -1.39 2.71 0.09
CA CYS A 66 -0.31 2.19 0.91
C CYS A 66 -0.51 0.70 1.24
N ILE A 67 -1.73 0.26 1.52
CA ILE A 67 -2.03 -1.17 1.73
C ILE A 67 -1.86 -1.95 0.42
N ALA A 68 -2.42 -1.46 -0.69
CA ALA A 68 -2.38 -2.13 -1.98
C ALA A 68 -0.95 -2.33 -2.52
N PHE A 69 -0.08 -1.32 -2.34
CA PHE A 69 1.34 -1.38 -2.69
C PHE A 69 2.21 -2.05 -1.63
N ARG A 70 1.63 -2.56 -0.53
CA ARG A 70 2.34 -3.19 0.59
C ARG A 70 3.35 -2.26 1.27
N ILE A 71 3.05 -0.97 1.30
CA ILE A 71 3.81 0.03 2.06
C ILE A 71 3.50 -0.09 3.55
N ILE A 72 2.23 -0.28 3.88
CA ILE A 72 1.77 -0.51 5.26
C ILE A 72 0.93 -1.78 5.34
N GLU A 73 0.91 -2.41 6.50
CA GLU A 73 0.00 -3.48 6.87
C GLU A 73 -1.05 -2.99 7.88
N GLU A 74 -2.30 -3.41 7.69
CA GLU A 74 -3.39 -3.16 8.63
C GLU A 74 -3.55 -4.36 9.55
N SER A 75 -3.56 -4.12 10.86
CA SER A 75 -3.86 -5.13 11.88
C SER A 75 -4.74 -4.54 12.99
N LYS A 76 -5.14 -5.38 13.94
CA LYS A 76 -5.89 -4.94 15.11
C LYS A 76 -5.05 -5.13 16.37
N ASP A 77 -4.93 -4.07 17.16
CA ASP A 77 -4.36 -4.08 18.49
C ASP A 77 -5.43 -3.64 19.49
N ASN A 78 -5.75 -4.50 20.47
CA ASN A 78 -6.82 -4.27 21.44
C ASN A 78 -8.16 -3.80 20.81
N GLY A 79 -8.52 -4.41 19.67
CA GLY A 79 -9.74 -4.10 18.92
C GLY A 79 -9.70 -2.83 18.07
N LYS A 80 -8.60 -2.05 18.11
CA LYS A 80 -8.40 -0.84 17.30
C LYS A 80 -7.53 -1.13 16.09
N TYR A 81 -7.82 -0.50 14.96
CA TYR A 81 -6.99 -0.61 13.76
C TYR A 81 -5.67 0.12 13.96
N VAL A 82 -4.57 -0.58 13.68
CA VAL A 82 -3.21 -0.05 13.63
C VAL A 82 -2.60 -0.34 12.26
N TYR A 83 -1.73 0.55 11.82
CA TYR A 83 -1.08 0.52 10.52
C TYR A 83 0.41 0.66 10.74
N LYS A 84 1.19 -0.32 10.28
CA LYS A 84 2.65 -0.30 10.43
C LYS A 84 3.32 -0.43 9.08
N PRO A 85 4.48 0.21 8.85
CA PRO A 85 5.30 -0.08 7.68
C PRO A 85 5.59 -1.57 7.55
N THR A 86 5.59 -2.08 6.31
CA THR A 86 6.01 -3.47 6.07
C THR A 86 7.53 -3.56 6.00
N ALA A 87 8.09 -4.74 6.22
CA ALA A 87 9.53 -4.99 6.03
C ALA A 87 10.01 -4.68 4.59
N PHE A 88 9.13 -4.78 3.59
CA PHE A 88 9.43 -4.36 2.23
C PHE A 88 9.56 -2.83 2.15
N ALA A 89 8.62 -2.11 2.76
CA ALA A 89 8.61 -0.66 2.75
C ALA A 89 9.79 -0.08 3.53
N GLU A 90 10.17 -0.68 4.67
CA GLU A 90 11.35 -0.25 5.42
C GLU A 90 12.63 -0.36 4.59
N LYS A 91 12.79 -1.43 3.81
CA LYS A 91 13.96 -1.59 2.92
C LYS A 91 13.95 -0.60 1.76
N LEU A 92 12.78 -0.19 1.29
CA LEU A 92 12.64 0.69 0.14
C LEU A 92 12.73 2.18 0.55
N LEU A 93 11.92 2.59 1.52
CA LEU A 93 11.56 3.99 1.80
C LEU A 93 12.22 4.60 3.03
N LYS A 94 12.82 3.80 3.92
CA LYS A 94 13.51 4.34 5.09
C LYS A 94 14.69 5.21 4.65
N ASN A 95 15.18 6.09 5.52
CA ASN A 95 16.27 7.03 5.20
C ASN A 95 17.54 6.34 4.66
N ASP A 96 17.82 5.12 5.08
CA ASP A 96 18.93 4.25 4.62
C ASP A 96 18.47 3.14 3.66
N GLY A 97 17.25 3.26 3.13
CA GLY A 97 16.64 2.33 2.19
C GLY A 97 17.17 2.47 0.77
N TRP A 98 16.66 1.60 -0.11
CA TRP A 98 17.09 1.52 -1.51
C TRP A 98 16.77 2.76 -2.33
N ASP A 99 15.61 3.38 -2.09
CA ASP A 99 15.15 4.56 -2.81
C ASP A 99 14.12 5.34 -1.95
N PRO A 100 14.61 6.13 -0.96
CA PRO A 100 13.76 6.80 0.03
C PRO A 100 12.73 7.76 -0.59
N PHE A 101 13.01 8.27 -1.80
CA PHE A 101 12.20 9.29 -2.46
C PHE A 101 11.43 8.78 -3.69
N LEU A 102 11.57 7.49 -4.04
CA LEU A 102 10.98 6.89 -5.24
C LEU A 102 11.37 7.62 -6.54
N GLU A 103 12.65 7.99 -6.64
CA GLU A 103 13.18 8.71 -7.81
C GLU A 103 13.64 7.74 -8.92
N ASP A 104 13.93 6.48 -8.59
CA ASP A 104 14.35 5.47 -9.55
C ASP A 104 13.11 4.83 -10.23
N PRO A 105 13.00 4.85 -11.57
CA PRO A 105 11.96 4.12 -12.30
C PRO A 105 11.90 2.63 -11.95
N ALA A 106 13.01 1.98 -11.58
CA ALA A 106 13.05 0.60 -11.14
C ALA A 106 12.22 0.39 -9.86
N SER A 107 12.24 1.34 -8.92
CA SER A 107 11.40 1.31 -7.71
C SER A 107 9.91 1.38 -8.06
N LEU A 108 9.54 2.17 -9.08
CA LEU A 108 8.15 2.24 -9.55
C LEU A 108 7.70 0.91 -10.17
N TRP A 109 8.56 0.24 -10.94
CA TRP A 109 8.29 -1.10 -11.46
C TRP A 109 8.18 -2.15 -10.36
N LEU A 110 9.01 -2.05 -9.33
CA LEU A 110 8.95 -2.92 -8.15
C LEU A 110 7.63 -2.74 -7.38
N LEU A 111 7.17 -1.50 -7.21
CA LEU A 111 5.85 -1.19 -6.63
C LEU A 111 4.72 -1.74 -7.50
N HIS A 112 4.79 -1.54 -8.82
CA HIS A 112 3.83 -2.10 -9.77
C HIS A 112 3.74 -3.62 -9.65
N TRP A 113 4.88 -4.32 -9.60
CA TRP A 113 4.91 -5.77 -9.35
C TRP A 113 4.28 -6.15 -8.01
N ASN A 114 4.57 -5.39 -6.95
CA ASN A 114 3.99 -5.63 -5.63
C ASN A 114 2.48 -5.43 -5.57
N LEU A 115 1.89 -4.58 -6.42
CA LEU A 115 0.44 -4.36 -6.46
C LEU A 115 -0.35 -5.65 -6.74
N PHE A 116 0.23 -6.56 -7.52
CA PHE A 116 -0.44 -7.79 -7.99
C PHE A 116 -0.11 -9.05 -7.18
N LYS A 117 0.73 -8.95 -6.15
CA LYS A 117 1.01 -10.08 -5.25
C LYS A 117 -0.26 -10.48 -4.48
N SER A 118 -0.31 -11.75 -4.07
CA SER A 118 -1.40 -12.29 -3.23
C SER A 118 -1.28 -11.85 -1.75
N PRO A 119 -2.37 -11.47 -1.07
CA PRO A 119 -3.67 -11.12 -1.64
C PRO A 119 -3.59 -9.80 -2.43
N CYS A 120 -4.30 -9.72 -3.55
CA CYS A 120 -4.37 -8.53 -4.39
C CYS A 120 -5.55 -7.65 -3.96
N TYR A 121 -5.27 -6.39 -3.62
CA TYR A 121 -6.25 -5.41 -3.15
C TYR A 121 -6.82 -4.53 -4.28
N ALA A 122 -6.26 -4.63 -5.48
CA ALA A 122 -6.61 -3.82 -6.65
C ALA A 122 -7.19 -4.69 -7.79
N PRO A 123 -8.39 -5.28 -7.60
CA PRO A 123 -9.00 -6.23 -8.55
C PRO A 123 -9.15 -5.66 -9.96
N ALA A 124 -9.59 -4.40 -10.08
CA ALA A 124 -9.77 -3.76 -11.38
C ALA A 124 -8.46 -3.69 -12.18
N TRP A 125 -7.34 -3.34 -11.52
CA TRP A 125 -6.02 -3.32 -12.16
C TRP A 125 -5.55 -4.73 -12.51
N TYR A 126 -5.76 -5.69 -11.62
CA TYR A 126 -5.38 -7.08 -11.86
C TYR A 126 -6.03 -7.62 -13.13
N TYR A 127 -7.35 -7.48 -13.26
CA TYR A 127 -8.04 -8.02 -14.44
C TYR A 127 -7.70 -7.25 -15.73
N ILE A 128 -7.51 -5.93 -15.70
CA ILE A 128 -7.17 -5.18 -16.91
C ILE A 128 -5.76 -5.49 -17.41
N THR A 129 -4.78 -5.68 -16.51
CA THR A 129 -3.36 -5.88 -16.89
C THR A 129 -3.02 -7.32 -17.26
N GLN A 130 -3.74 -8.31 -16.72
CA GLN A 130 -3.53 -9.74 -17.00
C GLN A 130 -4.35 -10.24 -18.21
N SER A 131 -5.14 -9.37 -18.84
CA SER A 131 -5.97 -9.71 -20.01
C SER A 131 -5.27 -9.48 -21.35
N VAL A 132 -3.93 -9.43 -21.39
CA VAL A 132 -3.12 -9.31 -22.60
C VAL A 132 -2.29 -10.57 -22.81
#